data_AF-A0A7Y7HSF7-F1
#
_entry.id   AF-A0A7Y7HSF7-F1
#
_cell.length_a   1.000
_cell.length_b   1.000
_cell.length_c   1.000
_cell.angle_alpha   90.00
_cell.angle_beta   90.00
_cell.angle_gamma   90.00
#
_symmetry.space_group_name_H-M   'P 1'
#
loop_
_entity.id
_entity.type
_entity.pdbx_description
1 polymer ?
#
loop_
_entity_poly.entity_id
_entity_poly.type
_entity_poly.pdbx_seq_one_letter_code
_entity_poly.pdbx_strand_id
1 'polypeptide(L)'
;MLATLDHHLLDGAARPGLRGAARFLTEFWYFGIKEARACLFVALFFATVFLVPRAGLFGLPRYDVLLLAALAIQGWMVWARLETWDELKAVSLFHAVGFALEVFKTSGAIQSWSYPDFAWSKLFGVPLFSGFMYAAVGSYIIQAWRLFDLRIRHHPPHWMAALIAVLIYANFFTHHYIGDYRWYLAACALGLYARTTAVFRPLDRERQMPLLLAFVLIGLFIWLAENISTFWGVWRYPNQIGAWSAVHVGKWSSWSLLVIMTFTIVANLKHIKASIHVPERCEEGLFCLKPCAAAGARLVPLSDWRLAMTTLTIQPSALAMLANTEKEFSVSAQARDEGWVVYVHDEQGDHALLDFEGKTAAVFDALQAVEQRLLALGIERFEVKQLAKEEGYDEWLSGEVQEALNDSAPLIPHNEAMRRIRAAIKAK
;
A
#
# COMPACT_ATOMS: atom_id res chain seq x y z
N MET A 1 9.94 -14.77 -26.11
CA MET A 1 11.03 -15.24 -25.21
C MET A 1 10.76 -14.88 -23.75
N LEU A 2 10.61 -13.61 -23.37
CA LEU A 2 10.36 -13.23 -21.96
C LEU A 2 9.01 -13.70 -21.40
N ALA A 3 7.93 -13.69 -22.18
CA ALA A 3 6.65 -14.27 -21.74
C ALA A 3 6.74 -15.79 -21.47
N THR A 4 7.51 -16.52 -22.28
CA THR A 4 7.81 -17.94 -22.06
C THR A 4 8.62 -18.16 -20.79
N LEU A 5 9.58 -17.26 -20.51
CA LEU A 5 10.33 -17.25 -19.27
C LEU A 5 9.42 -16.99 -18.06
N ASP A 6 8.50 -16.02 -18.14
CA ASP A 6 7.51 -15.77 -17.08
C ASP A 6 6.65 -17.02 -16.83
N HIS A 7 6.16 -17.70 -17.87
CA HIS A 7 5.44 -18.97 -17.71
C HIS A 7 6.27 -20.04 -17.00
N HIS A 8 7.55 -20.16 -17.35
CA HIS A 8 8.46 -21.11 -16.69
C HIS A 8 8.76 -20.74 -15.24
N LEU A 9 8.91 -19.45 -14.93
CA LEU A 9 9.17 -18.97 -13.57
C LEU A 9 7.93 -19.06 -12.66
N LEU A 10 6.74 -18.98 -13.25
CA LEU A 10 5.46 -19.13 -12.55
C LEU A 10 5.02 -20.60 -12.42
N ASP A 11 5.70 -21.53 -13.09
CA ASP A 11 5.42 -22.97 -12.97
C ASP A 11 5.68 -23.47 -11.55
N GLY A 12 4.58 -23.75 -10.84
CA GLY A 12 4.58 -24.26 -9.48
C GLY A 12 4.64 -25.79 -9.38
N ALA A 13 4.95 -26.50 -10.46
CA ALA A 13 5.03 -27.96 -10.45
C ALA A 13 6.00 -28.47 -9.36
N ALA A 14 5.52 -29.41 -8.55
CA ALA A 14 6.31 -29.97 -7.46
C ALA A 14 7.55 -30.70 -8.00
N ARG A 15 8.72 -30.44 -7.39
CA ARG A 15 10.00 -31.06 -7.78
C ARG A 15 10.52 -31.99 -6.67
N PRO A 16 9.93 -33.18 -6.48
CA PRO A 16 10.23 -34.07 -5.34
C PRO A 16 11.66 -34.63 -5.32
N GLY A 17 12.34 -34.63 -6.48
CA GLY A 17 13.74 -35.07 -6.62
C GLY A 17 14.77 -34.09 -6.04
N LEU A 18 14.42 -32.82 -5.82
CA LEU A 18 15.34 -31.82 -5.25
C LEU A 18 15.32 -31.87 -3.72
N ARG A 19 16.48 -32.13 -3.10
CA ARG A 19 16.65 -32.21 -1.63
C ARG A 19 17.96 -31.54 -1.18
N GLY A 20 18.04 -31.21 0.11
CA GLY A 20 19.26 -30.68 0.74
C GLY A 20 19.84 -29.45 0.06
N ALA A 21 21.17 -29.44 -0.12
CA ALA A 21 21.91 -28.33 -0.72
C ALA A 21 21.51 -28.06 -2.18
N ALA A 22 21.25 -29.09 -2.99
CA ALA A 22 20.82 -28.92 -4.37
C ALA A 22 19.48 -28.16 -4.46
N ARG A 23 18.56 -28.43 -3.54
CA ARG A 23 17.31 -27.69 -3.44
C ARG A 23 17.54 -26.23 -3.02
N PHE A 24 18.35 -26.00 -1.99
CA PHE A 24 18.67 -24.64 -1.55
C PHE A 24 19.28 -23.80 -2.68
N LEU A 25 20.28 -24.33 -3.38
CA LEU A 25 20.91 -23.64 -4.51
C LEU A 25 19.93 -23.38 -5.65
N THR A 26 19.06 -24.34 -5.97
CA THR A 26 18.04 -24.16 -7.01
C THR A 26 17.03 -23.08 -6.61
N GLU A 27 16.51 -23.13 -5.39
CA GLU A 27 15.59 -22.10 -4.88
C GLU A 27 16.25 -20.72 -4.82
N PHE A 28 17.53 -20.65 -4.42
CA PHE A 28 18.31 -19.42 -4.40
C PHE A 28 18.48 -18.81 -5.80
N TRP A 29 18.81 -19.63 -6.80
CA TRP A 29 18.90 -19.18 -8.19
C TRP A 29 17.55 -18.73 -8.74
N TYR A 30 16.49 -19.50 -8.51
CA TYR A 30 15.14 -19.11 -8.95
C TYR A 30 14.67 -17.82 -8.26
N PHE A 31 14.97 -17.66 -6.97
CA PHE A 31 14.75 -16.41 -6.25
C PHE A 31 15.48 -15.26 -6.95
N GLY A 32 16.79 -15.38 -7.16
CA GLY A 32 17.60 -14.35 -7.83
C GLY A 32 17.14 -14.02 -9.24
N ILE A 33 16.72 -15.01 -10.03
CA ILE A 33 16.20 -14.80 -11.39
C ILE A 33 14.85 -14.05 -11.34
N LYS A 34 13.96 -14.41 -10.41
CA LYS A 34 12.68 -13.69 -10.23
C LYS A 34 12.91 -12.26 -9.77
N GLU A 35 13.85 -12.01 -8.86
CA GLU A 35 14.27 -10.67 -8.47
C GLU A 35 14.81 -9.87 -9.67
N ALA A 36 15.72 -10.46 -10.45
CA ALA A 36 16.26 -9.81 -11.64
C ALA A 36 15.16 -9.49 -12.68
N ARG A 37 14.19 -10.40 -12.84
CA ARG A 37 13.04 -10.21 -13.73
C ARG A 37 12.08 -9.13 -13.23
N ALA A 38 11.87 -9.03 -11.92
CA ALA A 38 11.10 -7.95 -11.30
C ALA A 38 11.79 -6.59 -11.48
N CYS A 39 13.13 -6.57 -11.46
CA CYS A 39 13.95 -5.39 -11.72
C CYS A 39 14.08 -5.03 -13.22
N LEU A 40 13.36 -5.66 -14.15
CA LEU A 40 13.58 -5.45 -15.58
C LEU A 40 13.49 -3.96 -16.00
N PHE A 41 12.46 -3.25 -15.54
CA PHE A 41 12.33 -1.81 -15.80
C PHE A 41 13.53 -1.04 -15.23
N VAL A 42 13.86 -1.29 -13.96
CA VAL A 42 14.99 -0.65 -13.25
C VAL A 42 16.29 -0.86 -14.02
N ALA A 43 16.58 -2.10 -14.41
CA ALA A 43 17.83 -2.48 -15.07
C ALA A 43 17.95 -1.82 -16.45
N LEU A 44 16.90 -1.86 -17.28
CA LEU A 44 16.89 -1.23 -18.60
C LEU A 44 17.00 0.30 -18.49
N PHE A 45 16.29 0.89 -17.53
CA PHE A 45 16.32 2.33 -17.34
C PHE A 45 17.67 2.81 -16.83
N PHE A 46 18.27 2.13 -15.84
CA PHE A 46 19.61 2.45 -15.36
C PHE A 46 20.67 2.21 -16.44
N ALA A 47 20.56 1.14 -17.23
CA ALA A 47 21.44 0.95 -18.38
C ALA A 47 21.37 2.16 -19.34
N THR A 48 20.17 2.67 -19.60
CA THR A 48 19.98 3.89 -20.41
C THR A 48 20.68 5.10 -19.76
N VAL A 49 20.52 5.28 -18.44
CA VAL A 49 21.17 6.37 -17.69
C VAL A 49 22.69 6.36 -17.83
N PHE A 50 23.31 5.18 -17.84
CA PHE A 50 24.76 5.02 -17.99
C PHE A 50 25.24 5.09 -19.44
N LEU A 51 24.43 4.62 -20.40
CA LEU A 51 24.81 4.54 -21.81
C LEU A 51 24.58 5.86 -22.57
N VAL A 52 23.61 6.67 -22.16
CA VAL A 52 23.30 7.94 -22.84
C VAL A 52 24.41 8.96 -22.56
N PRO A 53 25.07 9.51 -23.59
CA PRO A 53 26.11 10.53 -23.44
C PRO A 53 25.61 11.80 -22.75
N ARG A 54 26.52 12.52 -22.07
CA ARG A 54 26.18 13.81 -21.43
C ARG A 54 25.68 14.87 -22.40
N ALA A 55 26.18 14.85 -23.64
CA ALA A 55 25.75 15.76 -24.70
C ALA A 55 24.33 15.45 -25.23
N GLY A 56 23.72 14.34 -24.81
CA GLY A 56 22.48 13.84 -25.39
C GLY A 56 22.71 13.00 -26.65
N LEU A 57 21.63 12.73 -27.40
CA LEU A 57 21.64 11.91 -28.62
C LEU A 57 20.77 12.57 -29.69
N PHE A 58 21.25 12.56 -30.94
CA PHE A 58 20.51 13.06 -32.11
C PHE A 58 19.97 14.50 -31.95
N GLY A 59 20.70 15.36 -31.25
CA GLY A 59 20.28 16.75 -30.97
C GLY A 59 19.26 16.91 -29.83
N LEU A 60 18.81 15.81 -29.22
CA LEU A 60 17.97 15.83 -28.02
C LEU A 60 18.86 15.95 -26.77
N PRO A 61 18.54 16.84 -25.81
CA PRO A 61 19.25 16.91 -24.54
C PRO A 61 19.15 15.60 -23.75
N ARG A 62 20.14 15.34 -22.88
CA ARG A 62 20.27 14.07 -22.15
C ARG A 62 18.98 13.69 -21.42
N TYR A 63 18.37 14.60 -20.68
CA TYR A 63 17.19 14.26 -19.87
C TYR A 63 15.95 13.95 -20.71
N ASP A 64 15.80 14.61 -21.87
CA ASP A 64 14.72 14.30 -22.82
C ASP A 64 14.92 12.89 -23.42
N VAL A 65 16.16 12.51 -23.75
CA VAL A 65 16.48 11.14 -24.19
C VAL A 65 16.14 10.11 -23.12
N LEU A 66 16.48 10.39 -21.85
CA LEU A 66 16.13 9.49 -20.73
C LEU A 66 14.62 9.37 -20.54
N LEU A 67 13.87 10.46 -20.70
CA LEU A 67 12.41 10.42 -20.65
C LEU A 67 11.83 9.55 -21.77
N LEU A 68 12.29 9.75 -23.01
CA LEU A 68 11.83 8.96 -24.16
C LEU A 68 12.17 7.48 -23.98
N ALA A 69 13.36 7.17 -23.47
CA ALA A 69 13.76 5.81 -23.17
C ALA A 69 12.88 5.18 -22.08
N ALA A 70 12.58 5.90 -20.99
CA ALA A 70 11.69 5.43 -19.93
C ALA A 70 10.30 5.11 -20.49
N LEU A 71 9.73 6.01 -21.30
CA LEU A 71 8.44 5.81 -21.97
C LEU A 71 8.47 4.64 -22.95
N ALA A 72 9.55 4.49 -23.72
CA ALA A 72 9.71 3.40 -24.65
C ALA A 72 9.82 2.04 -23.94
N ILE A 73 10.61 1.97 -22.85
CA ILE A 73 10.72 0.76 -22.02
C ILE A 73 9.35 0.42 -21.41
N GLN A 74 8.69 1.41 -20.81
CA GLN A 74 7.36 1.24 -20.22
C GLN A 74 6.33 0.75 -21.25
N GLY A 75 6.27 1.41 -22.40
CA GLY A 75 5.36 1.05 -23.49
C GLY A 75 5.68 -0.34 -24.06
N TRP A 76 6.96 -0.68 -24.21
CA TRP A 76 7.40 -2.00 -24.65
C TRP A 76 7.01 -3.09 -23.65
N MET A 77 7.15 -2.87 -22.34
CA MET A 77 6.77 -3.85 -21.32
C MET A 77 5.26 -4.15 -21.33
N VAL A 78 4.43 -3.13 -21.55
CA VAL A 78 2.97 -3.31 -21.70
C VAL A 78 2.65 -4.01 -23.03
N TRP A 79 3.26 -3.57 -24.13
CA TRP A 79 3.07 -4.17 -25.46
C TRP A 79 3.49 -5.65 -25.50
N ALA A 80 4.61 -5.97 -24.87
CA ALA A 80 5.13 -7.34 -24.73
C ALA A 80 4.36 -8.18 -23.69
N ARG A 81 3.30 -7.63 -23.08
CA ARG A 81 2.47 -8.24 -22.03
C ARG A 81 3.27 -8.69 -20.80
N LEU A 82 4.38 -8.00 -20.52
CA LEU A 82 5.15 -8.16 -19.30
C LEU A 82 4.56 -7.35 -18.14
N GLU A 83 3.79 -6.32 -18.47
CA GLU A 83 2.97 -5.53 -17.56
C GLU A 83 1.56 -5.36 -18.12
N THR A 84 0.58 -5.22 -17.23
CA THR A 84 -0.82 -4.96 -17.55
C THR A 84 -1.12 -3.46 -17.55
N TRP A 85 -2.26 -3.07 -18.12
CA TRP A 85 -2.73 -1.68 -18.08
C TRP A 85 -2.96 -1.14 -16.66
N ASP A 86 -3.36 -2.00 -15.72
CA ASP A 86 -3.54 -1.58 -14.33
C ASP A 86 -2.19 -1.35 -13.64
N GLU A 87 -1.18 -2.16 -13.99
CA GLU A 87 0.18 -1.96 -13.52
C GLU A 87 0.75 -0.65 -14.11
N LEU A 88 0.48 -0.34 -15.38
CA LEU A 88 0.85 0.94 -15.98
C LEU A 88 0.23 2.15 -15.25
N LYS A 89 -1.06 2.06 -14.88
CA LYS A 89 -1.72 3.12 -14.08
C LYS A 89 -1.04 3.30 -12.72
N ALA A 90 -0.70 2.21 -12.05
CA ALA A 90 0.01 2.25 -10.77
C ALA A 90 1.42 2.85 -10.93
N VAL A 91 2.17 2.46 -11.97
CA VAL A 91 3.48 3.05 -12.30
C VAL A 91 3.35 4.55 -12.58
N SER A 92 2.29 4.97 -13.27
CA SER A 92 2.01 6.40 -13.54
C SER A 92 1.73 7.18 -12.25
N LEU A 93 1.04 6.57 -11.27
CA LEU A 93 0.86 7.15 -9.93
C LEU A 93 2.21 7.31 -9.22
N PHE A 94 3.07 6.30 -9.25
CA PHE A 94 4.41 6.39 -8.66
C PHE A 94 5.27 7.45 -9.32
N HIS A 95 5.15 7.61 -10.64
CA HIS A 95 5.79 8.70 -11.36
C HIS A 95 5.31 10.05 -10.82
N ALA A 96 4.00 10.27 -10.72
CA ALA A 96 3.45 11.55 -10.28
C ALA A 96 3.88 11.89 -8.85
N VAL A 97 3.77 10.93 -7.92
CA VAL A 97 4.18 11.10 -6.52
C VAL A 97 5.69 11.33 -6.41
N GLY A 98 6.51 10.55 -7.11
CA GLY A 98 7.96 10.73 -7.14
C GLY A 98 8.37 12.09 -7.72
N PHE A 99 7.76 12.49 -8.84
CA PHE A 99 8.03 13.78 -9.46
C PHE A 99 7.64 14.96 -8.55
N ALA A 100 6.53 14.88 -7.82
CA ALA A 100 6.15 15.90 -6.85
C ALA A 100 7.19 16.05 -5.73
N LEU A 101 7.74 14.93 -5.25
CA LEU A 101 8.84 14.94 -4.26
C LEU A 101 10.09 15.59 -4.83
N GLU A 102 10.45 15.30 -6.08
CA GLU A 102 11.59 15.91 -6.78
C GLU A 102 11.43 17.42 -6.91
N VAL A 103 10.28 17.89 -7.38
CA VAL A 103 9.97 19.34 -7.49
C VAL A 103 10.16 20.05 -6.16
N PHE A 104 9.69 19.46 -5.06
CA PHE A 104 9.89 20.03 -3.74
C PHE A 104 11.36 20.01 -3.30
N LYS A 105 12.05 18.86 -3.47
CA LYS A 105 13.43 18.65 -2.98
C LYS A 105 14.47 19.46 -3.74
N THR A 106 14.23 19.74 -5.02
CA THR A 106 15.11 20.58 -5.84
C THR A 106 14.69 22.05 -5.87
N SER A 107 13.60 22.41 -5.19
CA SER A 107 13.14 23.80 -5.12
C SER A 107 14.21 24.72 -4.52
N GLY A 108 14.16 26.01 -4.89
CA GLY A 108 15.13 27.00 -4.44
C GLY A 108 15.22 27.17 -2.91
N ALA A 109 14.16 26.83 -2.17
CA ALA A 109 14.15 26.89 -0.72
C ALA A 109 14.83 25.68 -0.05
N ILE A 110 14.85 24.53 -0.72
CA ILE A 110 15.28 23.26 -0.14
C ILE A 110 16.65 22.81 -0.65
N GLN A 111 16.88 22.92 -1.96
CA GLN A 111 18.14 22.60 -2.65
C GLN A 111 18.83 21.30 -2.18
N SER A 112 18.05 20.23 -1.95
CA SER A 112 18.61 18.95 -1.50
C SER A 112 19.52 18.31 -2.56
N TRP A 113 19.22 18.55 -3.83
CA TRP A 113 20.06 18.26 -5.01
C TRP A 113 19.58 19.12 -6.20
N SER A 114 20.25 19.02 -7.35
CA SER A 114 19.90 19.78 -8.56
C SER A 114 20.11 18.99 -9.84
N TYR A 115 19.37 19.37 -10.89
CA TYR A 115 19.47 18.85 -12.26
C TYR A 115 20.07 19.92 -13.18
N PRO A 116 21.41 19.99 -13.32
CA PRO A 116 22.09 21.10 -13.97
C PRO A 116 21.92 21.11 -15.50
N ASP A 117 21.74 19.96 -16.14
CA ASP A 117 21.75 19.89 -17.61
C ASP A 117 20.46 20.48 -18.19
N PHE A 118 20.54 21.12 -19.35
CA PHE A 118 19.37 21.62 -20.07
C PHE A 118 18.48 20.47 -20.56
N ALA A 119 17.16 20.71 -20.59
CA ALA A 119 16.18 19.81 -21.19
C ALA A 119 14.87 20.55 -21.48
N TRP A 120 14.16 20.15 -22.55
CA TRP A 120 12.86 20.75 -22.88
C TRP A 120 11.75 20.23 -21.96
N SER A 121 11.83 18.96 -21.59
CA SER A 121 10.88 18.29 -20.70
C SER A 121 11.10 18.60 -19.22
N LYS A 122 11.49 19.83 -18.86
CA LYS A 122 11.60 20.29 -17.47
C LYS A 122 10.33 21.03 -17.04
N LEU A 123 9.75 20.63 -15.92
CA LEU A 123 8.72 21.40 -15.23
C LEU A 123 9.24 21.81 -13.86
N PHE A 124 9.07 23.08 -13.49
CA PHE A 124 9.59 23.64 -12.22
C PHE A 124 11.10 23.41 -12.00
N GLY A 125 11.88 23.34 -13.10
CA GLY A 125 13.32 23.05 -13.05
C GLY A 125 13.69 21.56 -12.96
N VAL A 126 12.69 20.67 -12.88
CA VAL A 126 12.88 19.22 -12.73
C VAL A 126 12.56 18.49 -14.02
N PRO A 127 13.45 17.61 -14.51
CA PRO A 127 13.20 16.83 -15.71
C PRO A 127 12.18 15.74 -15.44
N LEU A 128 11.20 15.56 -16.33
CA LEU A 128 10.13 14.58 -16.15
C LEU A 128 10.62 13.13 -15.93
N PHE A 129 11.81 12.75 -16.45
CA PHE A 129 12.33 11.39 -16.22
C PHE A 129 12.57 11.08 -14.74
N SER A 130 12.75 12.09 -13.87
CA SER A 130 13.04 11.86 -12.45
C SER A 130 11.91 11.10 -11.75
N GLY A 131 10.65 11.33 -12.16
CA GLY A 131 9.51 10.57 -11.68
C GLY A 131 9.64 9.06 -11.95
N PHE A 132 10.21 8.68 -13.10
CA PHE A 132 10.46 7.28 -13.44
C PHE A 132 11.49 6.60 -12.51
N MET A 133 12.35 7.34 -11.82
CA MET A 133 13.25 6.75 -10.81
C MET A 133 12.47 6.14 -9.64
N TYR A 134 11.38 6.80 -9.23
CA TYR A 134 10.46 6.29 -8.19
C TYR A 134 9.50 5.26 -8.75
N ALA A 135 9.01 5.48 -9.98
CA ALA A 135 8.16 4.53 -10.68
C ALA A 135 8.82 3.16 -10.87
N ALA A 136 10.15 3.14 -11.02
CA ALA A 136 10.95 1.92 -11.10
C ALA A 136 10.83 1.05 -9.83
N VAL A 137 10.79 1.67 -8.64
CA VAL A 137 10.58 0.95 -7.36
C VAL A 137 9.16 0.39 -7.29
N GLY A 138 8.17 1.17 -7.75
CA GLY A 138 6.78 0.72 -7.86
C GLY A 138 6.61 -0.48 -8.80
N SER A 139 7.16 -0.40 -10.02
CA SER A 139 7.18 -1.50 -10.99
C SER A 139 7.84 -2.74 -10.39
N TYR A 140 8.98 -2.60 -9.72
CA TYR A 140 9.63 -3.71 -9.02
C TYR A 140 8.71 -4.40 -8.00
N ILE A 141 8.08 -3.66 -7.09
CA ILE A 141 7.22 -4.27 -6.06
C ILE A 141 6.02 -4.97 -6.71
N ILE A 142 5.40 -4.37 -7.72
CA ILE A 142 4.27 -4.95 -8.46
C ILE A 142 4.69 -6.27 -9.14
N GLN A 143 5.82 -6.26 -9.84
CA GLN A 143 6.33 -7.43 -10.54
C GLN A 143 6.77 -8.53 -9.58
N ALA A 144 7.45 -8.17 -8.49
CA ALA A 144 7.81 -9.10 -7.43
C ALA A 144 6.55 -9.75 -6.82
N TRP A 145 5.50 -8.97 -6.60
CA TRP A 145 4.23 -9.48 -6.09
C TRP A 145 3.66 -10.60 -6.97
N ARG A 146 3.70 -10.41 -8.29
CA ARG A 146 3.20 -11.37 -9.27
C ARG A 146 4.11 -12.59 -9.42
N LEU A 147 5.41 -12.36 -9.64
CA LEU A 147 6.39 -13.42 -9.91
C LEU A 147 6.60 -14.37 -8.74
N PHE A 148 6.48 -13.84 -7.52
CA PHE A 148 6.62 -14.62 -6.29
C PHE A 148 5.30 -15.14 -5.72
N ASP A 149 4.16 -14.86 -6.35
CA ASP A 149 2.83 -15.18 -5.76
C ASP A 149 2.76 -14.68 -4.31
N LEU A 150 3.09 -13.39 -4.13
CA LEU A 150 3.27 -12.80 -2.81
C LEU A 150 1.93 -12.71 -2.08
N ARG A 151 1.88 -13.26 -0.86
CA ARG A 151 0.75 -13.17 0.04
C ARG A 151 1.18 -12.60 1.38
N ILE A 152 0.39 -11.68 1.90
CA ILE A 152 0.69 -10.98 3.14
C ILE A 152 -0.23 -11.50 4.23
N ARG A 153 0.36 -12.06 5.29
CA ARG A 153 -0.37 -12.53 6.47
C ARG A 153 -0.29 -11.48 7.57
N HIS A 154 -1.39 -11.30 8.30
CA HIS A 154 -1.52 -10.29 9.36
C HIS A 154 -1.11 -8.89 8.88
N HIS A 155 -1.57 -8.50 7.69
CA HIS A 155 -1.45 -7.11 7.26
C HIS A 155 -2.25 -6.24 8.23
N PRO A 156 -1.73 -5.08 8.68
CA PRO A 156 -2.50 -4.16 9.50
C PRO A 156 -3.76 -3.67 8.76
N PRO A 157 -4.75 -3.09 9.47
CA PRO A 157 -5.86 -2.43 8.80
C PRO A 157 -5.37 -1.44 7.74
N HIS A 158 -5.97 -1.47 6.54
CA HIS A 158 -5.52 -0.72 5.37
C HIS A 158 -5.43 0.79 5.63
N TRP A 159 -6.36 1.34 6.42
CA TRP A 159 -6.34 2.75 6.81
C TRP A 159 -5.15 3.12 7.70
N MET A 160 -4.73 2.24 8.62
CA MET A 160 -3.55 2.49 9.48
C MET A 160 -2.26 2.45 8.64
N ALA A 161 -2.17 1.50 7.72
CA ALA A 161 -1.06 1.42 6.78
C ALA A 161 -0.98 2.68 5.90
N ALA A 162 -2.14 3.13 5.38
CA ALA A 162 -2.26 4.35 4.59
C ALA A 162 -1.86 5.58 5.40
N LEU A 163 -2.33 5.71 6.64
CA LEU A 163 -1.97 6.81 7.53
C LEU A 163 -0.46 6.88 7.75
N ILE A 164 0.19 5.76 8.08
CA ILE A 164 1.66 5.72 8.24
C ILE A 164 2.38 6.08 6.94
N ALA A 165 1.92 5.60 5.79
CA ALA A 165 2.52 5.95 4.50
C ALA A 165 2.38 7.45 4.18
N VAL A 166 1.22 8.04 4.46
CA VAL A 166 0.98 9.49 4.30
C VAL A 166 1.86 10.30 5.25
N LEU A 167 1.99 9.89 6.52
CA LEU A 167 2.85 10.58 7.50
C LEU A 167 4.33 10.51 7.11
N ILE A 168 4.79 9.35 6.59
CA ILE A 168 6.14 9.19 6.04
C ILE A 168 6.35 10.16 4.88
N TYR A 169 5.42 10.16 3.92
CA TYR A 169 5.51 11.03 2.75
C TYR A 169 5.50 12.50 3.16
N ALA A 170 4.56 12.92 4.00
CA ALA A 170 4.46 14.27 4.53
C ALA A 170 5.77 14.68 5.24
N ASN A 171 6.36 13.82 6.07
CA ASN A 171 7.63 14.14 6.73
C ASN A 171 8.79 14.32 5.76
N PHE A 172 8.81 13.62 4.62
CA PHE A 172 9.81 13.89 3.57
C PHE A 172 9.71 15.31 3.00
N PHE A 173 8.55 15.95 3.04
CA PHE A 173 8.40 17.38 2.72
C PHE A 173 8.71 18.25 3.93
N THR A 174 8.13 17.91 5.09
CA THR A 174 8.10 18.82 6.24
C THR A 174 9.32 18.78 7.15
N HIS A 175 10.19 17.78 7.04
CA HIS A 175 11.38 17.65 7.91
C HIS A 175 12.31 18.87 7.90
N HIS A 176 12.32 19.66 6.82
CA HIS A 176 13.07 20.92 6.75
C HIS A 176 12.47 22.05 7.58
N TYR A 177 11.18 21.96 7.94
CA TYR A 177 10.43 22.99 8.66
C TYR A 177 10.13 22.62 10.10
N ILE A 178 9.68 21.39 10.37
CA ILE A 178 9.19 20.97 11.70
C ILE A 178 10.10 19.95 12.40
N GLY A 179 11.12 19.43 11.69
CA GLY A 179 12.04 18.42 12.22
C GLY A 179 11.88 17.04 11.60
N ASP A 180 12.95 16.26 11.70
CA ASP A 180 13.07 14.93 11.10
C ASP A 180 12.50 13.85 12.04
N TYR A 181 11.29 13.39 11.72
CA TYR A 181 10.55 12.41 12.52
C TYR A 181 10.65 10.99 11.96
N ARG A 182 11.56 10.73 11.01
CA ARG A 182 11.71 9.44 10.32
C ARG A 182 11.84 8.26 11.29
N TRP A 183 12.58 8.43 12.40
CA TRP A 183 12.78 7.36 13.37
C TRP A 183 11.54 7.06 14.23
N TYR A 184 10.73 8.07 14.55
CA TYR A 184 9.45 7.87 15.23
C TYR A 184 8.46 7.15 14.31
N LEU A 185 8.38 7.59 13.05
CA LEU A 185 7.55 6.94 12.04
C LEU A 185 8.02 5.51 11.75
N ALA A 186 9.34 5.28 11.72
CA ALA A 186 9.91 3.94 11.60
C ALA A 186 9.55 3.06 12.79
N ALA A 187 9.58 3.58 14.02
CA ALA A 187 9.17 2.85 15.21
C ALA A 187 7.66 2.52 15.20
N CYS A 188 6.81 3.46 14.78
CA CYS A 188 5.38 3.21 14.59
C CYS A 188 5.14 2.14 13.51
N ALA A 189 5.84 2.22 12.38
CA ALA A 189 5.75 1.23 11.32
C ALA A 189 6.26 -0.15 11.78
N LEU A 190 7.34 -0.20 12.57
CA LEU A 190 7.86 -1.42 13.18
C LEU A 190 6.79 -2.09 14.05
N GLY A 191 6.12 -1.32 14.92
CA GLY A 191 5.02 -1.82 15.74
C GLY A 191 3.84 -2.30 14.89
N LEU A 192 3.43 -1.51 13.90
CA LEU A 192 2.29 -1.80 13.04
C LEU A 192 2.47 -3.07 12.21
N TYR A 193 3.68 -3.29 11.67
CA TYR A 193 4.00 -4.43 10.82
C TYR A 193 4.73 -5.57 11.57
N ALA A 194 4.84 -5.51 12.90
CA ALA A 194 5.63 -6.46 13.70
C ALA A 194 5.23 -7.92 13.50
N ARG A 195 3.93 -8.17 13.28
CA ARG A 195 3.37 -9.51 13.05
C ARG A 195 3.16 -9.83 11.58
N THR A 196 3.41 -8.87 10.69
CA THR A 196 3.13 -9.01 9.27
C THR A 196 4.20 -9.86 8.60
N THR A 197 3.76 -10.91 7.92
CA THR A 197 4.64 -11.89 7.28
C THR A 197 4.38 -11.93 5.79
N ALA A 198 5.45 -11.82 5.00
CA ALA A 198 5.43 -12.03 3.56
C ALA A 198 5.63 -13.51 3.26
N VAL A 199 4.65 -14.14 2.61
CA VAL A 199 4.73 -15.50 2.08
C VAL A 199 4.95 -15.42 0.58
N PHE A 200 5.97 -16.11 0.08
CA PHE A 200 6.41 -16.03 -1.31
C PHE A 200 6.84 -17.41 -1.82
N ARG A 201 6.78 -17.63 -3.13
CA ARG A 201 7.13 -18.90 -3.78
C ARG A 201 8.29 -18.70 -4.77
N PRO A 202 9.55 -18.95 -4.37
CA PRO A 202 10.70 -18.89 -5.27
C PRO A 202 10.64 -19.91 -6.40
N LEU A 203 10.27 -21.15 -6.08
CA LEU A 203 10.24 -22.29 -6.99
C LEU A 203 8.88 -23.00 -6.93
N ASP A 204 8.76 -24.07 -6.14
CA ASP A 204 7.58 -24.92 -6.00
C ASP A 204 7.00 -24.90 -4.56
N ARG A 205 7.78 -24.46 -3.57
CA ARG A 205 7.36 -24.35 -2.17
C ARG A 205 7.30 -22.92 -1.67
N GLU A 206 6.39 -22.70 -0.73
CA GLU A 206 6.22 -21.44 -0.04
C GLU A 206 7.31 -21.25 1.01
N ARG A 207 7.86 -20.04 1.02
CA ARG A 207 8.80 -19.52 1.99
C ARG A 207 8.19 -18.28 2.62
N GLN A 208 8.66 -17.93 3.80
CA GLN A 208 8.13 -16.79 4.53
C GLN A 208 9.26 -15.98 5.16
N MET A 209 9.06 -14.67 5.25
CA MET A 209 9.93 -13.76 5.97
C MET A 209 9.10 -12.64 6.63
N PRO A 210 9.58 -12.03 7.73
CA PRO A 210 8.97 -10.81 8.25
C PRO A 210 8.92 -9.74 7.16
N LEU A 211 7.77 -9.09 6.97
CA LEU A 211 7.61 -8.10 5.90
C LEU A 211 8.56 -6.91 6.08
N LEU A 212 8.82 -6.50 7.33
CA LEU A 212 9.78 -5.45 7.66
C LEU A 212 11.21 -5.80 7.23
N LEU A 213 11.59 -7.09 7.30
CA LEU A 213 12.90 -7.53 6.80
C LEU A 213 12.98 -7.31 5.29
N ALA A 214 11.91 -7.58 4.54
CA ALA A 214 11.84 -7.30 3.11
C ALA A 214 12.04 -5.81 2.82
N PHE A 215 11.37 -4.92 3.56
CA PHE A 215 11.51 -3.47 3.37
C PHE A 215 12.94 -2.97 3.60
N VAL A 216 13.57 -3.47 4.66
CA VAL A 216 14.97 -3.12 4.99
C VAL A 216 15.94 -3.63 3.91
N LEU A 217 15.73 -4.85 3.41
CA LEU A 217 16.55 -5.45 2.35
C LEU A 217 16.37 -4.70 1.01
N ILE A 218 15.13 -4.41 0.60
CA ILE A 218 14.88 -3.63 -0.61
C ILE A 218 15.50 -2.23 -0.47
N GLY A 219 15.32 -1.58 0.68
CA GLY A 219 15.95 -0.29 0.99
C GLY A 219 17.48 -0.33 0.91
N LEU A 220 18.10 -1.44 1.32
CA LEU A 220 19.55 -1.65 1.22
C LEU A 220 20.00 -1.72 -0.24
N PHE A 221 19.28 -2.44 -1.10
CA PHE A 221 19.61 -2.53 -2.53
C PHE A 221 19.38 -1.20 -3.26
N ILE A 222 18.37 -0.42 -2.88
CA ILE A 222 18.19 0.94 -3.42
C ILE A 222 19.35 1.83 -3.00
N TRP A 223 19.76 1.78 -1.73
CA TRP A 223 20.93 2.52 -1.25
C TRP A 223 22.21 2.12 -1.99
N LEU A 224 22.40 0.83 -2.29
CA LEU A 224 23.54 0.36 -3.08
C LEU A 224 23.49 0.88 -4.52
N ALA A 225 22.32 0.83 -5.17
CA ALA A 225 22.12 1.37 -6.51
C ALA A 225 22.36 2.89 -6.58
N GLU A 226 21.98 3.62 -5.53
CA GLU A 226 22.27 5.04 -5.39
C GLU A 226 23.78 5.31 -5.26
N ASN A 227 24.53 4.53 -4.48
CA ASN A 227 25.98 4.68 -4.37
C ASN A 227 26.67 4.45 -5.72
N ILE A 228 26.22 3.45 -6.48
CA ILE A 228 26.71 3.22 -7.86
C ILE A 228 26.37 4.44 -8.74
N SER A 229 25.14 4.94 -8.70
CA SER A 229 24.71 6.06 -9.56
C SER A 229 25.43 7.37 -9.26
N THR A 230 25.67 7.66 -7.98
CA THR A 230 26.43 8.84 -7.54
C THR A 230 27.91 8.73 -7.91
N PHE A 231 28.49 7.53 -7.89
CA PHE A 231 29.86 7.30 -8.39
C PHE A 231 30.01 7.65 -9.88
N TRP A 232 29.02 7.31 -10.70
CA TRP A 232 28.98 7.68 -12.13
C TRP A 232 28.48 9.10 -12.42
N GLY A 233 28.11 9.86 -11.39
CA GLY A 233 27.73 11.27 -11.48
C GLY A 233 26.43 11.52 -12.23
N VAL A 234 25.43 10.66 -12.05
CA VAL A 234 24.08 10.88 -12.60
C VAL A 234 23.40 12.08 -11.93
N TRP A 235 23.55 12.19 -10.61
CA TRP A 235 23.24 13.37 -9.80
C TRP A 235 24.30 13.50 -8.70
N ARG A 236 24.41 14.69 -8.10
CA ARG A 236 25.42 14.97 -7.06
C ARG A 236 24.75 15.61 -5.86
N TYR A 237 25.14 15.14 -4.68
CA TYR A 237 24.80 15.82 -3.43
C TYR A 237 25.73 17.02 -3.20
N PRO A 238 25.27 18.06 -2.47
CA PRO A 238 26.11 19.23 -2.16
C PRO A 238 27.44 18.86 -1.47
N ASN A 239 27.44 17.82 -0.64
CA ASN A 239 28.63 17.29 0.03
C ASN A 239 29.55 16.44 -0.87
N GLN A 240 29.20 16.24 -2.15
CA GLN A 240 30.00 15.54 -3.16
C GLN A 240 30.58 16.50 -4.22
N ILE A 241 30.49 17.82 -3.99
CA ILE A 241 31.15 18.84 -4.81
C ILE A 241 32.64 18.88 -4.40
N GLY A 242 33.47 18.08 -5.06
CA GLY A 242 34.94 18.10 -4.90
C GLY A 242 35.58 16.71 -4.82
N ALA A 243 35.01 15.80 -4.01
CA ALA A 243 35.47 14.41 -3.87
C ALA A 243 34.27 13.47 -3.65
N TRP A 244 34.32 12.25 -4.20
CA TRP A 244 33.27 11.25 -3.98
C TRP A 244 33.34 10.74 -2.54
N SER A 245 32.20 10.70 -1.86
CA SER A 245 32.02 10.05 -0.56
C SER A 245 30.78 9.15 -0.61
N ALA A 246 30.85 8.00 0.06
CA ALA A 246 29.73 7.09 0.18
C ALA A 246 28.52 7.81 0.77
N VAL A 247 27.34 7.52 0.22
CA VAL A 247 26.11 8.13 0.69
C VAL A 247 25.83 7.66 2.12
N HIS A 248 25.67 8.59 3.06
CA HIS A 248 25.47 8.29 4.48
C HIS A 248 24.43 7.18 4.72
N VAL A 249 24.73 6.27 5.65
CA VAL A 249 23.85 5.17 6.09
C VAL A 249 22.48 5.68 6.56
N GLY A 250 22.39 6.94 7.01
CA GLY A 250 21.12 7.61 7.32
C GLY A 250 20.15 7.79 6.13
N LYS A 251 20.58 7.49 4.89
CA LYS A 251 19.67 7.42 3.73
C LYS A 251 19.06 6.05 3.52
N TRP A 252 19.71 4.99 4.02
CA TRP A 252 19.14 3.65 3.99
C TRP A 252 17.81 3.56 4.73
N SER A 253 17.68 4.26 5.87
CA SER A 253 16.40 4.36 6.59
C SER A 253 15.33 5.08 5.78
N SER A 254 15.70 6.17 5.08
CA SER A 254 14.80 6.84 4.14
C SER A 254 14.32 5.95 3.01
N TRP A 255 15.22 5.15 2.40
CA TRP A 255 14.82 4.21 1.36
C TRP A 255 13.90 3.13 1.90
N SER A 256 14.17 2.59 3.09
CA SER A 256 13.28 1.61 3.74
C SER A 256 11.88 2.20 3.99
N LEU A 257 11.79 3.45 4.44
CA LEU A 257 10.51 4.17 4.62
C LEU A 257 9.80 4.42 3.28
N LEU A 258 10.55 4.75 2.22
CA LEU A 258 10.00 4.89 0.88
C LEU A 258 9.44 3.56 0.34
N VAL A 259 10.12 2.44 0.62
CA VAL A 259 9.62 1.11 0.26
C VAL A 259 8.33 0.78 1.01
N ILE A 260 8.22 1.13 2.30
CA ILE A 260 6.96 0.98 3.07
C ILE A 260 5.82 1.74 2.38
N MET A 261 6.04 3.01 2.05
CA MET A 261 5.04 3.82 1.34
C MET A 261 4.65 3.20 -0.01
N THR A 262 5.64 2.75 -0.78
CA THR A 262 5.42 2.15 -2.11
C THR A 262 4.61 0.85 -1.98
N PHE A 263 4.99 -0.02 -1.06
CA PHE A 263 4.26 -1.24 -0.75
C PHE A 263 2.81 -0.95 -0.33
N THR A 264 2.60 0.02 0.57
CA THR A 264 1.26 0.40 1.04
C THR A 264 0.37 0.84 -0.11
N ILE A 265 0.90 1.64 -1.04
CA ILE A 265 0.16 2.06 -2.24
C ILE A 265 -0.26 0.84 -3.06
N VAL A 266 0.68 -0.08 -3.35
CA VAL A 266 0.37 -1.31 -4.10
C VAL A 266 -0.66 -2.18 -3.38
N ALA A 267 -0.50 -2.36 -2.06
CA ALA A 267 -1.39 -3.18 -1.26
C ALA A 267 -2.81 -2.60 -1.22
N ASN A 268 -2.97 -1.28 -1.09
CA ASN A 268 -4.27 -0.61 -1.13
C ASN A 268 -4.90 -0.68 -2.52
N LEU A 269 -4.15 -0.45 -3.60
CA LEU A 269 -4.66 -0.59 -4.97
C LEU A 269 -5.19 -2.01 -5.23
N LYS A 270 -4.49 -3.04 -4.73
CA LYS A 270 -4.95 -4.44 -4.82
C LYS A 270 -6.19 -4.71 -3.98
N HIS A 271 -6.27 -4.18 -2.75
CA HIS A 271 -7.44 -4.31 -1.88
C HIS A 271 -8.69 -3.67 -2.51
N ILE A 272 -8.55 -2.42 -2.98
CA ILE A 272 -9.64 -1.67 -3.64
C ILE A 272 -10.14 -2.44 -4.87
N LYS A 273 -9.24 -2.99 -5.68
CA LYS A 273 -9.62 -3.79 -6.86
C LYS A 273 -10.36 -5.08 -6.48
N ALA A 274 -10.03 -5.69 -5.35
CA ALA A 274 -10.72 -6.89 -4.87
C ALA A 274 -12.09 -6.56 -4.26
N SER A 275 -12.24 -5.39 -3.65
CA SER A 275 -13.51 -4.95 -3.03
C SER A 275 -14.49 -4.32 -4.01
N ILE A 276 -14.01 -3.71 -5.10
CA ILE A 276 -14.85 -3.07 -6.13
C ILE A 276 -15.06 -4.04 -7.29
N HIS A 277 -16.27 -4.60 -7.40
CA HIS A 277 -16.69 -5.32 -8.61
C HIS A 277 -17.06 -4.30 -9.69
N VAL A 278 -16.11 -4.00 -10.58
CA VAL A 278 -16.42 -3.24 -11.80
C VAL A 278 -17.02 -4.23 -12.81
N PRO A 279 -18.30 -4.13 -13.20
CA PRO A 279 -18.83 -4.98 -14.25
C PRO A 279 -17.99 -4.76 -15.52
N GLU A 280 -17.45 -5.84 -16.08
CA GLU A 280 -16.73 -5.75 -17.35
C GLU A 280 -17.66 -5.10 -18.37
N ARG A 281 -17.18 -4.01 -18.99
CA ARG A 281 -17.91 -3.30 -20.03
C ARG A 281 -18.10 -4.31 -21.16
N CYS A 282 -19.31 -4.83 -21.34
CA CYS A 282 -19.65 -5.60 -22.53
C CYS A 282 -19.34 -4.70 -23.72
N GLU A 283 -18.34 -5.07 -24.53
CA GLU A 283 -18.21 -4.47 -25.85
C GLU A 283 -19.55 -4.67 -26.57
N GLU A 284 -20.07 -3.57 -27.11
CA GLU A 284 -21.35 -3.52 -27.78
C GLU A 284 -21.45 -4.64 -28.83
N GLY A 285 -22.43 -5.55 -28.66
CA GLY A 285 -22.93 -6.35 -29.77
C GLY A 285 -22.83 -7.87 -29.69
N LEU A 286 -22.54 -8.52 -28.55
CA LEU A 286 -22.72 -9.98 -28.45
C LEU A 286 -23.27 -10.43 -27.10
N PHE A 287 -24.50 -10.95 -27.11
CA PHE A 287 -25.09 -11.71 -26.01
C PHE A 287 -24.19 -12.89 -25.66
N CYS A 288 -23.52 -12.83 -24.51
CA CYS A 288 -22.87 -14.00 -23.90
C CYS A 288 -23.73 -14.50 -22.74
N LEU A 289 -24.79 -15.25 -23.08
CA LEU A 289 -25.31 -16.27 -22.19
C LEU A 289 -24.29 -17.40 -22.18
N LYS A 290 -23.51 -17.56 -21.10
CA LYS A 290 -22.84 -18.83 -20.82
C LYS A 290 -23.50 -19.52 -19.61
N PRO A 291 -23.94 -20.79 -19.77
CA PRO A 291 -24.58 -21.54 -18.71
C PRO A 291 -23.53 -22.04 -17.71
N CYS A 292 -23.81 -21.90 -16.42
CA CYS A 292 -23.10 -22.62 -15.38
C CYS A 292 -23.82 -23.96 -15.15
N ALA A 293 -23.32 -25.03 -15.76
CA ALA A 293 -23.79 -26.40 -15.51
C ALA A 293 -22.59 -27.33 -15.25
N ALA A 294 -22.39 -27.59 -13.95
CA ALA A 294 -21.94 -28.81 -13.25
C ALA A 294 -20.87 -29.76 -13.85
N ALA A 295 -19.86 -30.14 -13.04
CA ALA A 295 -19.86 -31.38 -12.23
C ALA A 295 -18.45 -31.75 -11.70
N GLY A 296 -18.34 -32.08 -10.40
CA GLY A 296 -17.30 -32.98 -9.90
C GLY A 296 -16.52 -32.57 -8.64
N ALA A 297 -17.16 -32.41 -7.47
CA ALA A 297 -16.47 -32.49 -6.19
C ALA A 297 -17.35 -33.20 -5.14
N ARG A 298 -16.79 -34.24 -4.50
CA ARG A 298 -17.46 -35.11 -3.51
C ARG A 298 -17.75 -34.36 -2.21
N LEU A 299 -18.89 -34.69 -1.62
CA LEU A 299 -19.33 -34.27 -0.29
C LEU A 299 -18.43 -34.86 0.81
N VAL A 300 -17.96 -34.01 1.72
CA VAL A 300 -17.40 -34.39 3.03
C VAL A 300 -18.54 -34.31 4.05
N PRO A 301 -18.71 -35.27 4.99
CA PRO A 301 -19.79 -35.23 5.96
C PRO A 301 -19.65 -34.04 6.92
N LEU A 302 -20.73 -33.29 7.09
CA LEU A 302 -20.86 -32.18 8.03
C LEU A 302 -21.14 -32.70 9.44
N SER A 303 -20.08 -33.01 10.16
CA SER A 303 -20.06 -32.86 11.61
C SER A 303 -18.81 -32.05 11.95
N ASP A 304 -19.01 -30.93 12.64
CA ASP A 304 -17.99 -29.99 13.15
C ASP A 304 -17.50 -28.90 12.20
N TRP A 305 -18.32 -27.86 12.01
CA TRP A 305 -17.82 -26.49 12.04
C TRP A 305 -18.87 -25.55 12.66
N ARG A 306 -18.53 -24.98 13.82
CA ARG A 306 -19.23 -23.82 14.38
C ARG A 306 -18.74 -22.56 13.64
N LEU A 307 -19.65 -21.99 12.87
CA LEU A 307 -19.95 -20.56 12.73
C LEU A 307 -18.81 -19.62 12.29
N ALA A 308 -18.57 -19.59 10.98
CA ALA A 308 -18.26 -18.34 10.29
C ALA A 308 -19.58 -17.58 10.08
N MET A 309 -19.75 -16.42 10.72
CA MET A 309 -20.91 -15.53 10.49
C MET A 309 -20.77 -14.90 9.10
N THR A 310 -21.36 -15.54 8.10
CA THR A 310 -21.63 -14.95 6.79
C THR A 310 -22.86 -14.06 6.90
N THR A 311 -22.69 -12.75 6.85
CA THR A 311 -23.80 -11.81 6.72
C THR A 311 -24.48 -12.04 5.37
N LEU A 312 -25.76 -12.42 5.39
CA LEU A 312 -26.58 -12.58 4.19
C LEU A 312 -27.38 -11.27 3.97
N THR A 313 -28.00 -11.10 2.81
CA THR A 313 -28.78 -9.89 2.50
C THR A 313 -30.26 -10.21 2.49
N ILE A 314 -31.08 -9.41 3.20
CA ILE A 314 -32.54 -9.61 3.29
C ILE A 314 -33.30 -8.54 2.50
N GLN A 315 -34.25 -9.00 1.68
CA GLN A 315 -35.17 -8.13 0.96
C GLN A 315 -36.19 -7.50 1.93
N PRO A 316 -36.57 -6.23 1.76
CA PRO A 316 -37.53 -5.56 2.65
C PRO A 316 -38.89 -6.27 2.78
N SER A 317 -39.37 -6.92 1.71
CA SER A 317 -40.59 -7.74 1.74
C SER A 317 -40.44 -9.00 2.59
N ALA A 318 -39.26 -9.61 2.62
CA ALA A 318 -38.97 -10.77 3.46
C ALA A 318 -38.86 -10.37 4.95
N LEU A 319 -38.33 -9.17 5.25
CA LEU A 319 -38.33 -8.62 6.60
C LEU A 319 -39.75 -8.35 7.12
N ALA A 320 -40.64 -7.82 6.28
CA ALA A 320 -42.05 -7.62 6.63
C ALA A 320 -42.79 -8.96 6.90
N MET A 321 -42.40 -10.03 6.22
CA MET A 321 -42.91 -11.38 6.52
C MET A 321 -42.38 -11.92 7.85
N LEU A 322 -41.10 -11.68 8.17
CA LEU A 322 -40.51 -12.05 9.46
C LEU A 322 -41.18 -11.32 10.63
N ALA A 323 -41.49 -10.03 10.47
CA ALA A 323 -42.21 -9.24 11.47
C ALA A 323 -43.63 -9.74 11.75
N ASN A 324 -44.28 -10.40 10.78
CA ASN A 324 -45.61 -10.98 10.93
C ASN A 324 -45.61 -12.43 11.45
N THR A 325 -44.45 -13.08 11.50
CA THR A 325 -44.27 -14.35 12.22
C THR A 325 -43.95 -14.05 13.68
N GLU A 326 -44.56 -14.75 14.65
CA GLU A 326 -44.28 -14.62 16.11
C GLU A 326 -42.84 -15.07 16.51
N LYS A 327 -41.88 -15.04 15.59
CA LYS A 327 -40.49 -15.43 15.84
C LYS A 327 -39.70 -14.24 16.38
N GLU A 328 -38.87 -14.48 17.40
CA GLU A 328 -37.96 -13.46 17.94
C GLU A 328 -36.84 -13.13 16.93
N PHE A 329 -36.70 -11.86 16.60
CA PHE A 329 -35.57 -11.30 15.88
C PHE A 329 -35.17 -9.96 16.52
N SER A 330 -33.92 -9.53 16.32
CA SER A 330 -33.46 -8.21 16.79
C SER A 330 -32.89 -7.40 15.63
N VAL A 331 -32.97 -6.08 15.73
CA VAL A 331 -32.49 -5.17 14.67
C VAL A 331 -31.43 -4.25 15.26
N SER A 332 -30.29 -4.13 14.58
CA SER A 332 -29.22 -3.20 14.94
C SER A 332 -28.87 -2.28 13.78
N ALA A 333 -28.46 -1.05 14.08
CA ALA A 333 -27.98 -0.10 13.09
C ALA A 333 -26.50 0.22 13.38
N GLN A 334 -25.65 0.16 12.35
CA GLN A 334 -24.22 0.47 12.46
C GLN A 334 -23.84 1.63 11.56
N ALA A 335 -23.06 2.57 12.09
CA ALA A 335 -22.50 3.67 11.33
C ALA A 335 -21.40 3.17 10.38
N ARG A 336 -21.43 3.64 9.14
CA ARG A 336 -20.45 3.43 8.06
C ARG A 336 -20.06 4.81 7.50
N ASP A 337 -18.97 4.84 6.73
CA ASP A 337 -18.42 6.08 6.16
C ASP A 337 -19.42 6.85 5.26
N GLU A 338 -20.44 6.17 4.71
CA GLU A 338 -21.47 6.75 3.82
C GLU A 338 -22.87 6.85 4.47
N GLY A 339 -23.03 6.48 5.74
CA GLY A 339 -24.33 6.52 6.44
C GLY A 339 -24.56 5.33 7.38
N TRP A 340 -25.82 5.01 7.67
CA TRP A 340 -26.20 3.94 8.58
C TRP A 340 -26.68 2.70 7.81
N VAL A 341 -26.21 1.51 8.21
CA VAL A 341 -26.69 0.23 7.66
C VAL A 341 -27.44 -0.53 8.73
N VAL A 342 -28.58 -1.11 8.36
CA VAL A 342 -29.46 -1.88 9.26
C VAL A 342 -29.20 -3.37 9.08
N TYR A 343 -28.98 -4.05 10.20
CA TYR A 343 -28.84 -5.49 10.29
C TYR A 343 -30.00 -6.08 11.08
N VAL A 344 -30.49 -7.22 10.62
CA VAL A 344 -31.51 -8.04 11.26
C VAL A 344 -30.85 -9.32 11.73
N HIS A 345 -30.96 -9.62 13.01
CA HIS A 345 -30.39 -10.81 13.62
C HIS A 345 -31.53 -11.78 13.94
N ASP A 346 -31.50 -12.95 13.31
CA ASP A 346 -32.41 -14.05 13.57
C ASP A 346 -31.64 -15.34 13.92
N GLU A 347 -32.34 -16.46 14.15
CA GLU A 347 -31.72 -17.75 14.45
C GLU A 347 -30.77 -18.27 13.35
N GLN A 348 -30.89 -17.74 12.13
CA GLN A 348 -30.09 -18.14 10.96
C GLN A 348 -28.85 -17.25 10.76
N GLY A 349 -28.77 -16.11 11.44
CA GLY A 349 -27.60 -15.23 11.47
C GLY A 349 -27.92 -13.75 11.21
N ASP A 350 -26.89 -13.01 10.81
CA ASP A 350 -27.00 -11.57 10.57
C ASP A 350 -27.37 -11.29 9.11
N HIS A 351 -28.39 -10.46 8.90
CA HIS A 351 -28.88 -10.10 7.57
C HIS A 351 -28.87 -8.59 7.36
N ALA A 352 -28.16 -8.11 6.33
CA ALA A 352 -28.19 -6.69 5.96
C ALA A 352 -29.42 -6.37 5.11
N LEU A 353 -30.14 -5.28 5.45
CA LEU A 353 -31.32 -4.85 4.69
C LEU A 353 -30.90 -4.36 3.28
N LEU A 354 -31.58 -4.83 2.23
CA LEU A 354 -31.33 -4.39 0.85
C LEU A 354 -32.12 -3.14 0.46
N ASP A 355 -31.54 -2.35 -0.44
CA ASP A 355 -32.24 -1.26 -1.13
C ASP A 355 -33.26 -1.81 -2.16
N PHE A 356 -34.35 -1.08 -2.40
CA PHE A 356 -35.42 -1.50 -3.31
C PHE A 356 -35.02 -1.45 -4.79
N GLU A 357 -34.03 -0.62 -5.15
CA GLU A 357 -33.57 -0.47 -6.55
C GLU A 357 -32.29 -1.27 -6.87
N GLY A 358 -31.65 -1.89 -5.87
CA GLY A 358 -30.37 -2.59 -6.06
C GLY A 358 -30.16 -3.75 -5.08
N LYS A 359 -29.48 -4.81 -5.53
CA LYS A 359 -29.08 -5.96 -4.70
C LYS A 359 -27.92 -5.62 -3.73
N THR A 360 -27.90 -4.40 -3.20
CA THR A 360 -26.87 -3.87 -2.29
C THR A 360 -27.50 -3.45 -0.96
N ALA A 361 -26.71 -3.45 0.12
CA ALA A 361 -27.17 -3.04 1.44
C ALA A 361 -27.64 -1.58 1.42
N ALA A 362 -28.82 -1.32 1.98
CA ALA A 362 -29.37 0.02 2.09
C ALA A 362 -28.53 0.86 3.08
N VAL A 363 -28.18 2.08 2.66
CA VAL A 363 -27.47 3.07 3.46
C VAL A 363 -28.42 4.24 3.72
N PHE A 364 -28.58 4.62 4.98
CA PHE A 364 -29.47 5.70 5.41
C PHE A 364 -28.66 6.90 5.89
N ASP A 365 -29.00 8.10 5.40
CA ASP A 365 -28.25 9.33 5.69
C ASP A 365 -28.33 9.77 7.16
N ALA A 366 -29.39 9.36 7.89
CA ALA A 366 -29.60 9.73 9.29
C ALA A 366 -30.31 8.63 10.09
N LEU A 367 -30.05 8.56 11.40
CA LEU A 367 -30.68 7.60 12.31
C LEU A 367 -32.22 7.73 12.35
N GLN A 368 -32.75 8.94 12.18
CA GLN A 368 -34.20 9.17 12.07
C GLN A 368 -34.81 8.57 10.79
N ALA A 369 -34.06 8.49 9.70
CA ALA A 369 -34.51 7.82 8.48
C ALA A 369 -34.56 6.30 8.67
N VAL A 370 -33.65 5.74 9.48
CA VAL A 370 -33.69 4.33 9.89
C VAL A 370 -34.93 4.03 10.71
N GLU A 371 -35.22 4.85 11.73
CA GLU A 371 -36.39 4.69 12.60
C GLU A 371 -37.71 4.78 11.83
N GLN A 372 -37.90 5.82 11.01
CA GLN A 372 -39.10 5.96 10.17
C GLN A 372 -39.28 4.76 9.24
N ARG A 373 -38.17 4.20 8.74
CA ARG A 373 -38.21 3.05 7.84
C ARG A 373 -38.61 1.77 8.55
N LEU A 374 -38.12 1.53 9.78
CA LEU A 374 -38.49 0.38 10.58
C LEU A 374 -39.97 0.42 10.98
N LEU A 375 -40.48 1.60 11.35
CA LEU A 375 -41.89 1.81 11.63
C LEU A 375 -42.78 1.57 10.39
N ALA A 376 -42.37 2.05 9.22
CA ALA A 376 -43.09 1.82 7.96
C ALA A 376 -43.17 0.33 7.56
N LEU A 377 -42.26 -0.49 8.08
CA LEU A 377 -42.23 -1.94 7.87
C LEU A 377 -42.98 -2.73 8.95
N GLY A 378 -43.62 -2.05 9.91
CA GLY A 378 -44.38 -2.67 11.00
C GLY A 378 -43.55 -3.14 12.19
N ILE A 379 -42.29 -2.72 12.30
CA ILE A 379 -41.41 -3.07 13.42
C ILE A 379 -41.55 -2.01 14.51
N GLU A 380 -42.40 -2.29 15.49
CA GLU A 380 -42.78 -1.32 16.54
C GLU A 380 -41.86 -1.33 17.78
N ARG A 381 -40.94 -2.29 17.90
CA ARG A 381 -40.00 -2.42 19.04
C ARG A 381 -38.58 -2.65 18.57
N PHE A 382 -37.70 -1.68 18.81
CA PHE A 382 -36.26 -1.79 18.60
C PHE A 382 -35.50 -1.01 19.69
N GLU A 383 -34.31 -1.46 20.06
CA GLU A 383 -33.49 -0.83 21.11
C GLU A 383 -32.24 -0.22 20.47
N VAL A 384 -32.08 1.10 20.59
CA VAL A 384 -30.87 1.80 20.11
C VAL A 384 -29.84 1.82 21.22
N LYS A 385 -28.87 0.90 21.19
CA LYS A 385 -27.70 0.94 22.08
C LYS A 385 -26.64 1.89 21.52
N GLN A 386 -26.58 3.09 22.06
CA GLN A 386 -25.44 3.99 21.88
C GLN A 386 -24.24 3.36 22.62
N LEU A 387 -23.16 3.03 21.90
CA LEU A 387 -21.92 2.55 22.52
C LEU A 387 -21.44 3.63 23.51
N ALA A 388 -21.51 3.32 24.80
CA ALA A 388 -21.17 4.25 25.86
C ALA A 388 -19.70 4.69 25.74
N LYS A 389 -19.50 6.02 25.73
CA LYS A 389 -18.21 6.66 25.95
C LYS A 389 -17.71 6.19 27.32
N GLU A 390 -16.47 5.72 27.44
CA GLU A 390 -15.92 5.27 28.75
C GLU A 390 -16.11 6.39 29.80
N GLU A 391 -16.96 6.14 30.80
CA GLU A 391 -17.24 7.09 31.87
C GLU A 391 -15.94 7.43 32.61
N GLY A 392 -15.61 8.72 32.70
CA GLY A 392 -14.47 9.23 33.46
C GLY A 392 -13.24 9.63 32.64
N TYR A 393 -13.15 9.31 31.34
CA TYR A 393 -12.01 9.77 30.53
C TYR A 393 -11.98 11.29 30.37
N ASP A 394 -13.13 11.89 30.04
CA ASP A 394 -13.24 13.34 29.86
C ASP A 394 -12.99 14.09 31.18
N GLU A 395 -13.39 13.49 32.31
CA GLU A 395 -13.23 14.06 33.65
C GLU A 395 -11.76 13.97 34.12
N TRP A 396 -11.10 12.84 33.88
CA TRP A 396 -9.67 12.66 34.12
C TRP A 396 -8.83 13.61 33.26
N LEU A 397 -9.09 13.66 31.95
CA LEU A 397 -8.34 14.51 31.02
C LEU A 397 -8.53 16.00 31.35
N SER A 398 -9.75 16.41 31.70
CA SER A 398 -10.03 17.79 32.13
C SER A 398 -9.29 18.13 33.44
N GLY A 399 -9.19 17.18 34.37
CA GLY A 399 -8.40 17.32 35.60
C GLY A 399 -6.91 17.54 35.32
N GLU A 400 -6.29 16.68 34.51
CA GLU A 400 -4.87 16.79 34.13
C GLU A 400 -4.55 18.09 33.39
N VAL A 401 -5.44 18.51 32.48
CA VAL A 401 -5.27 19.78 31.76
C VAL A 401 -5.40 20.97 32.70
N GLN A 402 -6.35 20.95 33.64
CA GLN A 402 -6.52 22.04 34.59
C GLN A 402 -5.37 22.12 35.58
N GLU A 403 -4.81 20.98 36.01
CA GLU A 403 -3.61 20.93 36.84
C GLU A 403 -2.40 21.52 36.11
N ALA A 404 -2.20 21.16 34.83
CA ALA A 404 -1.14 21.72 34.00
C ALA A 404 -1.29 23.23 33.74
N LEU A 405 -2.52 23.75 33.64
CA LEU A 405 -2.78 25.18 33.49
C LEU A 405 -2.63 25.96 34.80
N ASN A 406 -2.87 25.30 35.94
CA ASN A 406 -2.71 25.90 37.26
C ASN A 406 -1.26 25.87 37.78
N ASP A 407 -0.36 25.14 37.10
CA ASP A 407 1.05 25.13 37.44
C ASP A 407 1.67 26.52 37.18
N SER A 408 2.17 27.13 38.25
CA SER A 408 2.80 28.45 38.23
C SER A 408 4.28 28.39 37.86
N ALA A 409 4.82 27.20 37.61
CA ALA A 409 6.17 27.03 37.12
C ALA A 409 6.36 27.73 35.75
N PRO A 410 7.47 28.45 35.55
CA PRO A 410 7.72 29.10 34.28
C PRO A 410 7.90 28.06 33.17
N LEU A 411 7.33 28.35 31.99
CA LEU A 411 7.54 27.53 30.79
C LEU A 411 9.04 27.33 30.54
N ILE A 412 9.46 26.07 30.51
CA ILE A 412 10.86 25.72 30.31
C ILE A 412 11.14 25.68 28.80
N PRO A 413 12.18 26.38 28.31
CA PRO A 413 12.60 26.27 26.91
C PRO A 413 12.89 24.81 26.55
N HIS A 414 12.45 24.38 25.38
CA HIS A 414 12.54 22.98 24.94
C HIS A 414 13.92 22.35 25.15
N ASN A 415 14.99 23.09 24.87
CA ASN A 415 16.38 22.62 25.01
C ASN A 415 16.74 22.25 26.45
N GLU A 416 16.22 23.03 27.42
CA GLU A 416 16.45 22.82 28.85
C GLU A 416 15.60 21.65 29.37
N ALA A 417 14.36 21.52 28.92
CA ALA A 417 13.50 20.36 29.23
C ALA A 417 14.16 19.05 28.74
N MET A 418 14.63 19.03 27.49
CA MET A 418 15.32 17.88 26.90
C MET A 418 16.64 17.55 27.60
N ARG A 419 17.37 18.57 28.07
CA ARG A 419 18.60 18.36 28.87
C ARG A 419 18.29 17.68 30.20
N ARG A 420 17.26 18.12 30.91
CA ARG A 420 16.82 17.54 32.20
C ARG A 420 16.35 16.10 32.05
N ILE A 421 15.54 15.82 31.02
CA ILE A 421 15.06 14.47 30.72
C ILE A 421 16.24 13.53 30.40
N ARG A 422 17.18 13.97 29.56
CA ARG A 422 18.38 13.17 29.24
C ARG A 422 19.24 12.91 30.48
N ALA A 423 19.38 13.89 31.37
CA ALA A 423 20.11 13.72 32.62
C ALA A 423 19.41 12.72 33.56
N ALA A 424 18.09 12.79 33.68
CA ALA A 424 17.29 11.87 34.50
C ALA A 424 17.31 10.43 33.97
N ILE A 425 17.30 10.25 32.65
CA ILE A 425 17.41 8.93 32.00
C ILE A 425 18.81 8.33 32.23
N LYS A 426 19.86 9.16 32.24
CA LYS A 426 21.25 8.71 32.42
C LYS A 426 21.61 8.42 33.89
N ALA A 427 20.80 8.92 34.83
CA ALA A 427 20.94 8.70 36.27
C ALA A 427 20.17 7.46 36.77
N LYS A 428 19.32 6.86 35.93
CA LYS A 428 18.77 5.51 36.09
C LYS A 428 19.65 4.51 35.36
#